data_AF-A0A2D9K5R2-F1
#
_entry.id   AF-A0A2D9K5R2-F1
#
_cell.length_a   1.000
_cell.length_b   1.000
_cell.length_c   1.000
_cell.angle_alpha   90.00
_cell.angle_beta   90.00
_cell.angle_gamma   90.00
#
_symmetry.space_group_name_H-M   'P 1'
#
loop_
_entity.id
_entity.type
_entity.pdbx_description
1 polymer ?
#
loop_
_entity_poly.entity_id
_entity_poly.type
_entity_poly.pdbx_seq_one_letter_code
_entity_poly.pdbx_strand_id
1 'polypeptide(L)'
;SEIVASGPYSISRNPLYVFSSIAAGGAGAATGSLLLGAIFMLGCAVAFRVVILREERYLRDAFGADFDSYVARVPRFLPNPALYQDIRRVTVDTRLVYRTLTDGLVFFLALPFFETVELLQGSGYLPVLLRLY
;
A
#
# COMPACT_ATOMS: atom_id res chain seq x y z
N SER A 1 -21.50 9.61 9.96
CA SER A 1 -20.29 8.91 9.50
C SER A 1 -20.08 7.74 10.45
N GLU A 2 -19.74 6.55 9.97
CA GLU A 2 -19.50 5.37 10.81
C GLU A 2 -18.07 4.86 10.55
N ILE A 3 -17.42 4.30 11.57
CA ILE A 3 -16.09 3.70 11.40
C ILE A 3 -16.25 2.36 10.69
N VAL A 4 -15.70 2.26 9.48
CA VAL A 4 -15.63 0.99 8.75
C VAL A 4 -14.56 0.10 9.38
N ALA A 5 -14.98 -0.83 10.23
CA ALA A 5 -14.07 -1.74 10.96
C ALA A 5 -14.06 -3.18 10.40
N SER A 6 -14.68 -3.41 9.25
CA SER A 6 -14.86 -4.72 8.62
C SER A 6 -13.92 -4.99 7.45
N GLY A 7 -13.78 -6.27 7.09
CA GLY A 7 -12.96 -6.70 5.96
C GLY A 7 -11.48 -6.40 6.21
N PRO A 8 -10.74 -5.84 5.25
CA PRO A 8 -9.33 -5.50 5.44
C PRO A 8 -9.06 -4.54 6.61
N TYR A 9 -10.04 -3.70 6.97
CA TYR A 9 -9.92 -2.77 8.10
C TYR A 9 -10.06 -3.45 9.47
N SER A 10 -10.45 -4.73 9.52
CA SER A 10 -10.51 -5.50 10.77
C SER A 10 -9.16 -6.13 11.12
N ILE A 11 -8.31 -6.39 10.12
CA ILE A 11 -6.98 -7.00 10.31
C ILE A 11 -5.87 -5.96 10.48
N SER A 12 -6.04 -4.76 9.91
CA SER A 12 -5.12 -3.62 10.05
C SER A 12 -5.94 -2.34 9.96
N ARG A 13 -5.54 -1.29 10.69
CA ARG A 13 -6.20 0.02 10.60
C ARG A 13 -5.98 0.72 9.27
N ASN A 14 -4.87 0.41 8.60
CA ASN A 14 -4.50 1.06 7.36
C ASN A 14 -4.00 0.03 6.33
N PRO A 15 -4.85 -0.91 5.90
CA PRO A 15 -4.46 -2.01 5.02
C PRO A 15 -3.89 -1.49 3.70
N LEU A 16 -4.39 -0.36 3.18
CA LEU A 16 -3.91 0.27 1.95
C LEU A 16 -2.41 0.60 2.04
N TYR A 17 -1.96 1.28 3.09
CA TYR A 17 -0.54 1.65 3.24
C TYR A 17 0.38 0.44 3.40
N VAL A 18 -0.13 -0.67 3.96
CA VAL A 18 0.60 -1.93 4.05
C VAL A 18 0.85 -2.47 2.64
N PHE A 19 -0.21 -2.60 1.84
CA PHE A 19 -0.09 -3.08 0.47
C PHE A 19 0.73 -2.15 -0.41
N SER A 20 0.60 -0.83 -0.24
CA SER A 20 1.44 0.16 -0.95
C SER A 20 2.92 0.02 -0.59
N SER A 21 3.25 -0.25 0.68
CA SER A 21 4.65 -0.45 1.10
C SER A 21 5.22 -1.76 0.55
N ILE A 22 4.42 -2.83 0.53
CA ILE A 22 4.80 -4.10 -0.12
C ILE A 22 5.01 -3.90 -1.63
N ALA A 23 4.11 -3.16 -2.29
CA ALA A 23 4.23 -2.84 -3.71
C ALA A 23 5.49 -2.03 -4.02
N ALA A 24 5.83 -1.03 -3.19
CA ALA A 24 7.07 -0.28 -3.30
C ALA A 24 8.31 -1.18 -3.11
N GLY A 25 8.24 -2.12 -2.17
CA GLY A 25 9.27 -3.14 -1.99
C GLY A 25 9.44 -4.05 -3.20
N GLY A 26 8.34 -4.50 -3.81
CA GLY A 26 8.35 -5.30 -5.04
C GLY A 26 8.95 -4.53 -6.22
N ALA A 27 8.61 -3.24 -6.37
CA ALA A 27 9.20 -2.37 -7.38
C ALA A 27 10.72 -2.19 -7.17
N GLY A 28 11.17 -2.03 -5.92
CA GLY A 28 12.60 -1.97 -5.61
C GLY A 28 13.32 -3.30 -5.84
N ALA A 29 12.67 -4.44 -5.53
CA ALA A 29 13.24 -5.76 -5.79
C ALA A 29 13.32 -6.09 -7.30
N ALA A 30 12.42 -5.53 -8.11
CA ALA A 30 12.44 -5.70 -9.57
C ALA A 30 13.71 -5.13 -10.23
N THR A 31 14.50 -4.29 -9.53
CA THR A 31 15.81 -3.85 -10.02
C THR A 31 16.92 -4.90 -9.83
N GLY A 32 16.59 -6.10 -9.33
CA GLY A 32 17.54 -7.16 -9.04
C GLY A 32 18.19 -7.09 -7.65
N SER A 33 17.88 -6.07 -6.83
CA SER A 33 18.48 -5.89 -5.50
C SER A 33 17.44 -6.01 -4.39
N LEU A 34 17.54 -7.09 -3.59
CA LEU A 34 16.71 -7.27 -2.40
C LEU A 34 16.92 -6.16 -1.36
N LEU A 35 18.13 -5.60 -1.30
CA LEU A 35 18.44 -4.46 -0.42
C LEU A 35 17.64 -3.23 -0.82
N LEU A 36 17.58 -2.92 -2.13
CA LEU A 36 16.81 -1.78 -2.62
C LEU A 36 15.30 -1.99 -2.41
N GLY A 37 14.83 -3.23 -2.61
CA GLY A 37 13.46 -3.62 -2.24
C GLY A 37 13.16 -3.36 -0.76
N ALA A 38 14.04 -3.78 0.15
CA ALA A 38 13.87 -3.53 1.59
C ALA A 38 13.89 -2.03 1.93
N ILE A 39 14.80 -1.25 1.32
CA ILE A 39 14.90 0.21 1.52
C ILE A 39 13.60 0.89 1.08
N PHE A 40 13.06 0.55 -0.09
CA PHE A 40 11.82 1.16 -0.59
C PHE A 40 10.62 0.74 0.26
N MET A 41 10.52 -0.53 0.63
CA MET A 41 9.44 -1.02 1.50
C MET A 41 9.44 -0.28 2.86
N LEU A 42 10.60 -0.23 3.53
CA LEU A 42 10.74 0.42 4.83
C LEU A 42 10.61 1.95 4.73
N GLY A 43 11.19 2.55 3.69
CA GLY A 43 11.09 3.98 3.43
C GLY A 43 9.64 4.43 3.23
N CYS A 44 8.88 3.71 2.41
CA CYS A 44 7.44 3.95 2.25
C CYS A 44 6.67 3.72 3.55
N ALA A 45 6.94 2.64 4.28
CA ALA A 45 6.27 2.38 5.55
C ALA A 45 6.50 3.50 6.59
N VAL A 46 7.72 4.05 6.66
CA VAL A 46 8.06 5.18 7.53
C VAL A 46 7.38 6.46 7.06
N ALA A 47 7.37 6.75 5.76
CA ALA A 47 6.69 7.92 5.21
C ALA A 47 5.18 7.88 5.50
N PHE A 48 4.54 6.73 5.28
CA PHE A 48 3.12 6.55 5.59
C PHE A 48 2.82 6.63 7.07
N ARG A 49 3.75 6.27 7.96
CA ARG A 49 3.56 6.42 9.41
C ARG A 49 3.21 7.86 9.82
N VAL A 50 3.80 8.86 9.17
CA VAL A 50 3.51 10.28 9.45
C VAL A 50 2.07 10.63 9.06
N VAL A 51 1.64 10.16 7.89
CA VAL A 51 0.27 10.36 7.37
C VAL A 51 -0.75 9.67 8.27
N ILE A 52 -0.51 8.40 8.59
CA ILE A 52 -1.37 7.61 9.50
C ILE A 52 -1.56 8.32 10.83
N LEU A 53 -0.48 8.82 11.45
CA LEU A 53 -0.60 9.52 12.73
C LEU A 53 -1.43 10.80 12.64
N ARG A 54 -1.43 11.48 11.49
CA ARG A 54 -2.28 12.65 11.26
C ARG A 54 -3.74 12.25 11.07
N GLU A 55 -4.00 11.21 10.27
CA GLU A 55 -5.34 10.67 10.05
C GLU A 55 -5.96 10.13 11.33
N GLU A 56 -5.20 9.37 12.13
CA GLU A 56 -5.68 8.83 13.41
C GLU A 56 -6.02 9.93 14.42
N ARG A 57 -5.30 11.07 14.42
CA ARG A 57 -5.65 12.22 15.25
C ARG A 57 -6.97 12.83 14.82
N TYR A 58 -7.12 13.06 13.52
CA TYR A 58 -8.37 13.57 12.95
C TYR A 58 -9.56 12.63 13.22
N LEU A 59 -9.38 11.31 13.06
CA LEU A 59 -10.40 10.32 13.33
C LEU A 59 -10.74 10.23 14.82
N ARG A 60 -9.73 10.34 15.70
CA ARG A 60 -9.96 10.41 17.15
C ARG A 60 -10.78 11.64 17.53
N ASP A 61 -10.49 12.80 16.94
CA ASP A 61 -11.25 14.03 17.19
C ASP A 61 -12.69 13.93 16.66
N ALA A 62 -12.89 13.25 15.53
CA ALA A 62 -14.20 13.10 14.89
C ALA A 62 -15.10 12.03 15.56
N PHE A 63 -14.52 10.94 16.06
CA PHE A 63 -15.25 9.75 16.51
C PHE A 63 -15.03 9.38 17.99
N GLY A 64 -14.05 9.98 18.67
CA GLY A 64 -13.82 9.83 20.11
C GLY A 64 -13.71 8.37 20.58
N ALA A 65 -14.59 7.99 21.52
CA ALA A 65 -14.55 6.71 22.23
C ALA A 65 -14.74 5.49 21.31
N ASP A 66 -15.51 5.62 20.22
CA ASP A 66 -15.69 4.54 19.25
C ASP A 66 -14.38 4.22 18.52
N PHE A 67 -13.61 5.26 18.21
CA PHE A 67 -12.29 5.11 17.60
C PHE A 67 -11.26 4.54 18.59
N ASP A 68 -11.30 4.94 19.85
CA ASP A 68 -10.41 4.37 20.88
C ASP A 68 -10.66 2.87 21.07
N SER A 69 -11.93 2.46 21.08
CA SER A 69 -12.33 1.05 21.15
C SER A 69 -11.83 0.26 19.93
N TYR A 70 -11.86 0.87 18.74
CA TYR A 70 -11.34 0.27 17.51
C TYR A 70 -9.80 0.15 17.53
N VAL A 71 -9.09 1.20 17.93
CA VAL A 71 -7.62 1.24 18.03
C VAL A 71 -7.07 0.20 19.01
N ALA A 72 -7.81 -0.10 20.08
CA ALA A 72 -7.42 -1.11 21.06
C ALA A 72 -7.47 -2.55 20.50
N ARG A 73 -8.31 -2.81 19.49
CA ARG A 73 -8.49 -4.15 18.91
C ARG A 73 -7.63 -4.39 17.67
N VAL A 74 -7.43 -3.37 16.85
CA VAL A 74 -6.84 -3.54 15.51
C VAL A 74 -5.42 -2.95 15.43
N PRO A 75 -4.41 -3.72 14.97
CA PRO A 75 -3.04 -3.22 14.83
C PRO A 75 -2.96 -2.11 13.76
N ARG A 76 -1.96 -1.22 13.88
CA ARG A 76 -1.84 -0.04 13.01
C ARG A 76 -1.39 -0.36 11.58
N PHE A 77 -0.39 -1.24 11.45
CA PHE A 77 0.32 -1.50 10.20
C PHE A 77 0.47 -3.00 9.95
N LEU A 78 1.09 -3.76 10.86
CA LEU A 78 1.21 -5.22 10.67
C LEU A 78 -0.18 -5.87 10.73
N PRO A 79 -0.68 -6.45 9.63
CA PRO A 79 -2.01 -7.05 9.60
C PRO A 79 -2.02 -8.30 10.47
N ASN A 80 -3.09 -8.49 11.25
CA ASN A 80 -3.35 -9.71 11.98
C ASN A 80 -4.54 -10.44 11.33
N PRO A 81 -4.29 -11.47 10.50
CA PRO A 81 -5.35 -12.22 9.82
C PRO A 81 -6.37 -12.87 10.77
N ALA A 82 -5.99 -13.15 12.01
CA ALA A 82 -6.89 -13.74 13.00
C ALA A 82 -8.04 -12.81 13.42
N LEU A 83 -7.91 -11.50 13.17
CA LEU A 83 -8.94 -10.49 13.43
C LEU A 83 -9.87 -10.27 12.23
N TYR A 84 -9.78 -11.09 11.18
CA TYR A 84 -10.61 -10.92 9.99
C TYR A 84 -12.09 -11.08 10.34
N GLN A 85 -12.87 -10.02 10.11
CA GLN A 85 -14.31 -9.98 10.31
C GLN A 85 -14.95 -9.51 9.02
N ASP A 86 -15.63 -10.43 8.35
CA ASP A 86 -16.29 -10.13 7.09
C ASP A 86 -17.74 -9.67 7.30
N ILE A 87 -18.24 -8.85 6.39
CA ILE A 87 -19.66 -8.51 6.33
C ILE A 87 -20.28 -9.31 5.20
N ARG A 88 -21.41 -9.95 5.51
CA ARG A 88 -22.12 -10.84 4.58
C ARG A 88 -22.50 -10.20 3.23
N ARG A 89 -22.70 -8.87 3.19
CA ARG A 89 -23.02 -8.09 1.99
C ARG A 89 -22.48 -6.67 2.14
N VAL A 90 -21.68 -6.26 1.18
CA VAL A 90 -21.24 -4.86 1.02
C VAL A 90 -21.90 -4.31 -0.24
N THR A 91 -22.63 -3.22 -0.12
CA THR A 91 -23.18 -2.47 -1.27
C THR A 91 -22.11 -1.49 -1.74
N VAL A 92 -21.51 -1.76 -2.90
CA VAL A 92 -20.47 -0.92 -3.49
C VAL A 92 -20.99 -0.31 -4.79
N ASP A 93 -20.63 0.95 -5.05
CA ASP A 93 -20.85 1.55 -6.36
C ASP A 93 -19.91 0.89 -7.38
N THR A 94 -20.50 0.24 -8.38
CA THR A 94 -19.75 -0.50 -9.42
C THR A 94 -18.85 0.40 -10.24
N ARG A 95 -19.21 1.67 -10.48
CA ARG A 95 -18.35 2.60 -11.22
C ARG A 95 -17.06 2.89 -10.46
N LEU A 96 -17.15 3.01 -9.13
CA LEU A 96 -15.98 3.23 -8.30
C LEU A 96 -15.06 2.01 -8.27
N VAL A 97 -15.64 0.81 -8.29
CA VAL A 97 -14.88 -0.45 -8.42
C VAL A 97 -14.13 -0.49 -9.74
N TYR A 98 -14.82 -0.27 -10.87
CA TYR A 98 -14.16 -0.29 -12.18
C TYR A 98 -13.06 0.77 -12.28
N ARG A 99 -13.31 1.98 -11.81
CA ARG A 99 -12.29 3.04 -11.78
C ARG A 99 -11.06 2.63 -10.98
N THR A 100 -11.26 2.08 -9.78
CA THR A 100 -10.14 1.62 -8.93
C THR A 100 -9.35 0.49 -9.61
N LEU A 101 -10.04 -0.44 -10.29
CA LEU A 101 -9.37 -1.49 -11.05
C LEU A 101 -8.59 -0.91 -12.23
N THR A 102 -9.16 0.04 -12.97
CA THR A 102 -8.48 0.69 -14.10
C THR A 102 -7.27 1.50 -13.66
N ASP A 103 -7.35 2.24 -12.56
CA ASP A 103 -6.21 2.95 -11.98
C ASP A 103 -5.09 1.96 -11.59
N GLY A 104 -5.47 0.78 -11.08
CA GLY A 104 -4.54 -0.32 -10.78
C GLY A 104 -3.84 -0.90 -12.02
N LEU A 105 -4.49 -0.90 -13.19
CA LEU A 105 -3.89 -1.40 -14.43
C LEU A 105 -2.65 -0.63 -14.87
N VAL A 106 -2.52 0.63 -14.47
CA VAL A 106 -1.32 1.44 -14.74
C VAL A 106 -0.07 0.80 -14.12
N PHE A 107 -0.19 0.07 -13.00
CA PHE A 107 0.95 -0.65 -12.43
C PHE A 107 1.46 -1.78 -13.33
N PHE A 108 0.59 -2.41 -14.14
CA PHE A 108 1.03 -3.45 -15.08
C PHE A 108 1.83 -2.86 -16.25
N LEU A 109 1.67 -1.58 -16.57
CA LEU A 109 2.50 -0.89 -17.56
C LEU A 109 3.93 -0.64 -17.07
N ALA A 110 4.19 -0.74 -15.78
CA ALA A 110 5.53 -0.57 -15.24
C ALA A 110 6.49 -1.67 -15.74
N LEU A 111 6.03 -2.92 -15.89
CA LEU A 111 6.85 -4.04 -16.37
C LEU A 111 7.39 -3.83 -17.79
N PRO A 112 6.55 -3.61 -18.83
CA PRO A 112 7.06 -3.37 -20.17
C PRO A 112 7.87 -2.07 -20.25
N PHE A 113 7.56 -1.07 -19.41
CA PHE A 113 8.37 0.14 -19.31
C PHE A 113 9.79 -0.17 -18.82
N PHE A 114 9.95 -0.93 -17.73
CA PHE A 114 11.27 -1.32 -17.22
C PHE A 114 12.04 -2.19 -18.21
N GLU A 115 11.38 -3.16 -18.84
CA GLU A 115 11.97 -4.02 -19.88
C GLU A 115 12.45 -3.18 -21.08
N THR A 116 11.66 -2.19 -21.51
CA THR A 116 12.06 -1.26 -22.58
C THR A 116 13.29 -0.45 -22.19
N VAL A 117 13.35 0.05 -20.95
CA VAL A 117 14.52 0.79 -20.44
C VAL A 117 15.77 -0.09 -20.42
N GLU A 118 15.64 -1.35 -19.98
CA GLU A 118 16.75 -2.31 -19.94
C GLU A 118 17.26 -2.64 -21.35
N LEU A 119 16.36 -2.87 -22.32
CA LEU A 119 16.71 -3.06 -23.73
C LEU A 119 17.43 -1.85 -24.33
N LEU A 120 16.99 -0.63 -24.00
CA LEU A 120 17.62 0.61 -24.47
C LEU A 120 19.01 0.83 -23.85
N GLN A 121 19.21 0.43 -22.59
CA GLN A 121 20.52 0.45 -21.93
C GLN A 121 21.46 -0.62 -22.53
N GLY A 122 20.95 -1.83 -22.77
CA GLY A 122 21.72 -2.93 -23.38
C GLY A 122 22.15 -2.66 -24.83
N SER A 123 21.36 -1.88 -25.56
CA SER A 123 21.68 -1.42 -26.93
C SER A 123 22.55 -0.15 -26.98
N GLY A 124 22.91 0.43 -25.83
CA GLY A 124 23.82 1.57 -25.72
C GLY A 124 23.19 2.94 -25.98
N TYR A 125 21.87 3.03 -26.18
CA TYR A 125 21.15 4.30 -26.37
C TYR A 125 20.93 5.08 -25.06
N LEU A 126 20.96 4.40 -23.91
CA LEU A 126 20.78 4.99 -22.59
C LEU A 126 21.97 4.64 -21.67
N PRO A 127 22.64 5.63 -21.05
CA PRO A 127 23.72 5.35 -20.12
C PRO A 127 23.19 4.77 -18.80
N VAL A 128 23.85 3.75 -18.28
CA VAL A 128 23.57 3.19 -16.95
C VAL A 128 24.21 4.10 -15.90
N LEU A 129 23.39 4.90 -15.22
CA LEU A 129 23.86 5.88 -14.22
C LEU A 129 24.18 5.26 -12.85
N LEU A 130 23.60 4.11 -12.52
CA LEU A 130 23.77 3.48 -11.20
C LEU A 130 23.65 1.96 -11.32
N ARG A 131 24.72 1.23 -10.95
CA ARG A 131 24.69 -0.24 -10.77
C ARG A 131 24.71 -0.54 -9.28
N LEU A 132 23.63 -1.11 -8.77
CA LEU A 132 23.57 -1.68 -7.43
C LEU A 132 23.69 -3.20 -7.62
N TYR A 133 24.86 -3.73 -7.24
CA TYR A 133 25.17 -5.16 -7.25
C TYR A 133 24.34 -5.94 -6.24
#